data_AF-A0A954H6G1-F1
#
_entry.id   AF-A0A954H6G1-F1
#
_cell.length_a   1.000
_cell.length_b   1.000
_cell.length_c   1.000
_cell.angle_alpha   90.00
_cell.angle_beta   90.00
_cell.angle_gamma   90.00
#
_symmetry.space_group_name_H-M   'P 1'
#
loop_
_entity.id
_entity.type
_entity.pdbx_description
1 polymer ?
#
loop_
_entity_poly.entity_id
_entity_poly.type
_entity_poly.pdbx_seq_one_letter_code
_entity_poly.pdbx_strand_id
1 'polypeptide(L)'
;MSSTSPRRAQKKRMLKSPFQQQLIQGTDLGLLSAIFLVPLFLGGRLGSGQVALFATAGVMTLCWLIYQALDETPKYRVTRFEPILILVALLVWLQCAPLSPEWISRISPKGSEILTLWQGADATTYDLGNWSTISLSPAATRQGLLFLFAYALIFVVTAQRLGHVVDVEKVFRWMALAAVGMAGLGLAQYFFGNGKFLWSYEHPTITTDGSAKGSFTNGNHFAHFLMLGSGPLLWWFMKESEEGTETKSRRSSRRREFQHQGNRPLLSFVLLAGLGLVFFAVLMGLTRGGVAALGISLIVYLFVCWVRGFISARMMAGLTAGGAFAIAGLFLYGMDQVSTNLDDWDVDRWLIWEANLKMAEDYPVLGTGLGSHFHSYRSYLNTPLFESRFTHAESGYLQV
;
A
#
# COMPACT_ATOMS: atom_id res chain seq x y z
N MET A 1 -44.30 -10.04 -53.11
CA MET A 1 -43.13 -10.45 -52.28
C MET A 1 -42.40 -9.20 -51.83
N SER A 2 -42.74 -8.67 -50.66
CA SER A 2 -42.11 -7.49 -50.09
C SER A 2 -40.84 -7.88 -49.35
N SER A 3 -39.69 -7.39 -49.81
CA SER A 3 -38.44 -7.47 -49.06
C SER A 3 -38.35 -6.29 -48.10
N THR A 4 -38.83 -6.46 -46.87
CA THR A 4 -38.50 -5.54 -45.78
C THR A 4 -37.11 -5.89 -45.24
N SER A 5 -36.11 -5.14 -45.70
CA SER A 5 -34.78 -5.15 -45.10
C SER A 5 -34.82 -4.47 -43.73
N PRO A 6 -34.33 -5.09 -42.63
CA PRO A 6 -34.10 -4.37 -41.39
C PRO A 6 -32.69 -3.76 -41.45
N ARG A 7 -32.55 -2.61 -42.11
CA ARG A 7 -31.32 -1.79 -42.03
C ARG A 7 -31.59 -0.55 -41.17
N ARG A 8 -30.74 -0.38 -40.15
CA ARG A 8 -30.57 0.79 -39.27
C ARG A 8 -31.35 0.81 -37.96
N ALA A 9 -31.16 -0.23 -37.13
CA ALA A 9 -30.98 0.01 -35.69
C ALA A 9 -29.54 0.52 -35.47
N GLN A 10 -29.28 1.74 -35.92
CA GLN A 10 -28.03 2.45 -35.61
C GLN A 10 -28.11 2.74 -34.11
N LYS A 11 -27.40 1.94 -33.29
CA LYS A 11 -27.16 2.21 -31.87
C LYS A 11 -26.74 3.67 -31.74
N LYS A 12 -27.67 4.56 -31.41
CA LYS A 12 -27.35 5.87 -30.83
C LYS A 12 -26.59 5.52 -29.55
N ARG A 13 -25.27 5.61 -29.61
CA ARG A 13 -24.45 5.71 -28.40
C ARG A 13 -24.89 7.03 -27.78
N MET A 14 -25.91 6.99 -26.92
CA MET A 14 -26.41 8.18 -26.24
C MET A 14 -25.20 8.83 -25.57
N LEU A 15 -24.90 10.05 -26.01
CA LEU A 15 -23.83 10.83 -25.42
C LEU A 15 -24.21 11.05 -23.96
N LYS A 16 -23.34 10.63 -23.04
CA LYS A 16 -23.55 10.82 -21.60
C LYS A 16 -23.81 12.28 -21.31
N SER A 17 -24.80 12.57 -20.47
CA SER A 17 -25.11 13.95 -20.08
C SER A 17 -23.89 14.61 -19.41
N PRO A 18 -23.77 15.96 -19.45
CA PRO A 18 -22.67 16.65 -18.77
C PRO A 18 -22.54 16.27 -17.29
N PHE A 19 -23.68 16.07 -16.61
CA PHE A 19 -23.72 15.63 -15.23
C PHE A 19 -23.17 14.21 -15.03
N GLN A 20 -23.55 13.25 -15.89
CA GLN A 20 -22.97 11.90 -15.86
C GLN A 20 -21.45 11.91 -16.08
N GLN A 21 -20.94 12.81 -16.91
CA GLN A 21 -19.50 12.99 -17.09
C GLN A 21 -18.82 13.54 -15.84
N GLN A 22 -19.42 14.51 -15.16
CA GLN A 22 -18.92 15.04 -13.89
C GLN A 22 -18.87 13.96 -12.80
N LEU A 23 -19.84 13.04 -12.74
CA LEU A 23 -19.83 11.93 -11.77
C LEU A 23 -18.68 10.95 -12.04
N ILE A 24 -18.39 10.65 -13.31
CA ILE A 24 -17.22 9.83 -13.68
C ILE A 24 -15.93 10.56 -13.30
N GLN A 25 -15.84 11.85 -13.58
CA GLN A 25 -14.69 12.67 -13.18
C GLN A 25 -14.53 12.71 -11.66
N GLY A 26 -15.62 12.80 -10.90
CA GLY A 26 -15.60 12.71 -9.44
C GLY A 26 -15.06 11.37 -8.93
N THR A 27 -15.42 10.27 -9.61
CA THR A 27 -14.85 8.93 -9.32
C THR A 27 -13.34 8.89 -9.61
N ASP A 28 -12.91 9.44 -10.74
CA ASP A 28 -11.49 9.55 -11.12
C ASP A 28 -10.71 10.45 -10.14
N LEU A 29 -11.31 11.55 -9.66
CA LEU A 29 -10.74 12.43 -8.64
C LEU A 29 -10.62 11.73 -7.28
N GLY A 30 -11.56 10.83 -6.95
CA GLY A 30 -11.44 9.95 -5.79
C GLY A 30 -10.21 9.04 -5.89
N LEU A 31 -10.01 8.38 -7.03
CA LEU A 31 -8.81 7.57 -7.28
C LEU A 31 -7.51 8.39 -7.17
N LEU A 32 -7.48 9.58 -7.76
CA LEU A 32 -6.36 10.51 -7.63
C LEU A 32 -6.12 10.90 -6.16
N SER A 33 -7.18 11.19 -5.41
CA SER A 33 -7.07 11.52 -3.99
C SER A 33 -6.50 10.36 -3.18
N ALA A 34 -6.89 9.11 -3.48
CA ALA A 34 -6.34 7.93 -2.83
C ALA A 34 -4.83 7.77 -3.09
N ILE A 35 -4.38 8.08 -4.31
CA ILE A 35 -2.98 7.91 -4.74
C ILE A 35 -2.08 9.06 -4.28
N PHE A 36 -2.58 10.29 -4.27
CA PHE A 36 -1.79 11.49 -3.99
C PHE A 36 -2.12 12.13 -2.63
N LEU A 37 -3.40 12.38 -2.36
CA LEU A 37 -3.82 13.15 -1.20
C LEU A 37 -3.67 12.36 0.10
N VAL A 38 -4.16 11.13 0.15
CA VAL A 38 -4.12 10.30 1.37
C VAL A 38 -2.67 10.09 1.86
N PRO A 39 -1.69 9.73 1.00
CA PRO A 39 -0.30 9.61 1.44
C PRO A 39 0.32 10.91 1.95
N LEU A 40 -0.08 12.08 1.43
CA LEU A 40 0.44 13.37 1.90
C LEU A 40 0.06 13.68 3.35
N PHE A 41 -1.07 13.16 3.84
CA PHE A 41 -1.47 13.27 5.24
C PHE A 41 -0.78 12.22 6.12
N LEU A 42 0.54 12.34 6.20
CA LEU A 42 1.44 11.49 6.98
C LEU A 42 1.26 9.98 6.75
N GLY A 43 1.17 9.59 5.48
CA GLY A 43 0.97 8.20 5.08
C GLY A 43 -0.41 7.65 5.43
N GLY A 44 -1.40 8.50 5.72
CA GLY A 44 -2.76 8.10 6.08
C GLY A 44 -2.93 7.64 7.54
N ARG A 45 -1.87 7.69 8.36
CA ARG A 45 -1.87 7.11 9.71
C ARG A 45 -2.57 7.99 10.76
N LEU A 46 -2.35 9.30 10.70
CA LEU A 46 -2.94 10.26 11.64
C LEU A 46 -4.42 10.48 11.34
N GLY A 47 -5.17 11.02 12.32
CA GLY A 47 -6.61 11.30 12.18
C GLY A 47 -6.96 12.11 10.92
N SER A 48 -6.12 13.07 10.52
CA SER A 48 -6.30 13.81 9.26
C SER A 48 -6.20 12.93 8.02
N GLY A 49 -5.26 11.99 8.00
CA GLY A 49 -5.12 10.99 6.93
C GLY A 49 -6.27 9.99 6.90
N GLN A 50 -6.78 9.60 8.07
CA GLN A 50 -7.97 8.75 8.19
C GLN A 50 -9.21 9.46 7.63
N VAL A 51 -9.41 10.73 7.99
CA VAL A 51 -10.50 11.56 7.42
C VAL A 51 -10.34 11.69 5.90
N ALA A 52 -9.13 11.94 5.39
CA ALA A 52 -8.88 12.00 3.95
C ALA A 52 -9.22 10.66 3.25
N LEU A 53 -8.89 9.52 3.87
CA LEU A 53 -9.24 8.20 3.36
C LEU A 53 -10.76 7.99 3.32
N PHE A 54 -11.47 8.25 4.42
CA PHE A 54 -12.93 8.08 4.48
C PHE A 54 -13.67 9.03 3.53
N ALA A 55 -13.24 10.29 3.45
CA ALA A 55 -13.79 11.26 2.50
C ALA A 55 -13.57 10.81 1.05
N THR A 56 -12.36 10.34 0.74
CA THR A 56 -12.03 9.79 -0.59
C THR A 56 -12.92 8.60 -0.94
N ALA A 57 -12.99 7.60 -0.05
CA ALA A 57 -13.82 6.41 -0.25
C ALA A 57 -15.30 6.77 -0.41
N GLY A 58 -15.83 7.66 0.44
CA GLY A 58 -17.22 8.11 0.42
C GLY A 58 -17.58 8.86 -0.85
N VAL A 59 -16.83 9.92 -1.20
CA VAL A 59 -17.09 10.73 -2.39
C VAL A 59 -16.97 9.90 -3.66
N MET A 60 -15.91 9.09 -3.79
CA MET A 60 -15.71 8.19 -4.92
C MET A 60 -16.89 7.22 -5.09
N THR A 61 -17.34 6.63 -3.99
CA THR A 61 -18.47 5.68 -3.99
C THR A 61 -19.78 6.37 -4.33
N LEU A 62 -20.06 7.54 -3.76
CA LEU A 62 -21.28 8.31 -4.04
C LEU A 62 -21.34 8.74 -5.51
N CYS A 63 -20.24 9.29 -6.05
CA CYS A 63 -20.17 9.65 -7.46
C CYS A 63 -20.44 8.44 -8.37
N TRP A 64 -19.84 7.29 -8.06
CA TRP A 64 -20.04 6.08 -8.83
C TRP A 64 -21.47 5.51 -8.69
N LEU A 65 -22.04 5.47 -7.49
CA LEU A 65 -23.41 5.00 -7.26
C LEU A 65 -24.44 5.88 -7.95
N ILE A 66 -24.31 7.20 -7.86
CA ILE A 66 -25.20 8.15 -8.56
C ILE A 66 -25.05 7.99 -10.07
N TYR A 67 -23.82 7.80 -10.57
CA TYR A 67 -23.60 7.53 -11.99
C TYR A 67 -24.36 6.26 -12.44
N GLN A 68 -24.25 5.17 -11.66
CA GLN A 68 -24.91 3.90 -11.96
C GLN A 68 -26.43 4.00 -11.87
N ALA A 69 -26.97 4.76 -10.91
CA ALA A 69 -28.41 4.96 -10.77
C ALA A 69 -29.02 5.77 -11.93
N LEU A 70 -28.21 6.60 -12.61
CA LEU A 70 -28.62 7.41 -13.75
C LEU A 70 -28.31 6.76 -15.11
N ASP A 71 -27.56 5.67 -15.15
CA ASP A 71 -27.26 4.96 -16.38
C ASP A 71 -28.45 4.07 -16.76
N GLU A 72 -28.87 4.08 -18.03
CA GLU A 72 -29.98 3.24 -18.51
C GLU A 72 -29.60 1.76 -18.52
N THR A 73 -28.29 1.46 -18.52
CA THR A 73 -27.76 0.10 -18.51
C THR A 73 -26.71 -0.06 -17.41
N PRO A 74 -27.10 -0.04 -16.12
CA PRO A 74 -26.16 -0.17 -15.02
C PRO A 74 -25.44 -1.51 -15.11
N LYS A 75 -24.11 -1.48 -14.98
CA LYS A 75 -23.27 -2.67 -15.04
C LYS A 75 -22.51 -2.86 -13.74
N TYR A 76 -22.66 -4.03 -13.14
CA TYR A 76 -21.88 -4.45 -12.00
C TYR A 76 -21.15 -5.76 -12.34
N ARG A 77 -19.83 -5.76 -12.21
CA ARG A 77 -19.00 -6.95 -12.41
C ARG A 77 -18.55 -7.47 -11.06
N VAL A 78 -19.16 -8.53 -10.57
CA VAL A 78 -18.72 -9.21 -9.34
C VAL A 78 -17.28 -9.66 -9.51
N THR A 79 -16.41 -9.19 -8.62
CA THR A 79 -15.01 -9.63 -8.55
C THR A 79 -14.88 -10.87 -7.67
N ARG A 80 -13.86 -11.71 -7.93
CA ARG A 80 -13.58 -12.90 -7.08
C ARG A 80 -13.20 -12.55 -5.65
N PHE A 81 -12.80 -11.30 -5.40
CA PHE A 81 -12.38 -10.82 -4.09
C PHE A 81 -13.53 -10.29 -3.23
N GLU A 82 -14.68 -9.93 -3.82
CA GLU A 82 -15.85 -9.45 -3.06
C GLU A 82 -16.34 -10.46 -2.01
N PRO A 83 -16.51 -11.77 -2.31
CA PRO A 83 -16.86 -12.75 -1.28
C PRO A 83 -15.83 -12.84 -0.16
N ILE A 84 -14.54 -12.69 -0.46
CA ILE A 84 -13.47 -12.69 0.54
C ILE A 84 -13.58 -11.46 1.43
N LEU A 85 -13.81 -10.27 0.85
CA LEU A 85 -14.01 -9.03 1.62
C LEU A 85 -15.24 -9.13 2.55
N ILE A 86 -16.33 -9.71 2.06
CA ILE A 86 -17.54 -9.95 2.86
C ILE A 86 -17.21 -10.92 4.00
N LEU A 87 -16.52 -12.03 3.72
CA LEU A 87 -16.13 -13.00 4.74
C LEU A 87 -15.24 -12.35 5.82
N VAL A 88 -14.23 -11.57 5.43
CA VAL A 88 -13.37 -10.85 6.38
C VAL A 88 -14.19 -9.85 7.20
N ALA A 89 -15.12 -9.11 6.58
CA ALA A 89 -16.00 -8.19 7.31
C ALA A 89 -16.90 -8.91 8.32
N LEU A 90 -17.45 -10.08 7.95
CA LEU A 90 -18.24 -10.93 8.84
C LEU A 90 -17.39 -11.49 9.99
N LEU A 91 -16.15 -11.89 9.73
CA LEU A 91 -15.23 -12.35 10.77
C LEU A 91 -14.91 -11.24 11.77
N VAL A 92 -14.60 -10.03 11.30
CA VAL A 92 -14.32 -8.87 12.18
C VAL A 92 -15.60 -8.43 12.92
N TRP A 93 -16.77 -8.51 12.29
CA TRP A 93 -18.04 -8.26 12.96
C TRP A 93 -18.29 -9.28 14.07
N LEU A 94 -18.06 -10.58 13.81
CA LEU A 94 -18.20 -11.66 14.78
C LEU A 94 -17.25 -11.47 15.98
N GLN A 95 -16.04 -10.95 15.77
CA GLN A 95 -15.13 -10.62 16.86
C GLN A 95 -15.70 -9.60 17.86
N CYS A 96 -16.65 -8.75 17.44
CA CYS A 96 -17.27 -7.72 18.27
C CYS A 96 -18.74 -8.00 18.62
N ALA A 97 -19.34 -9.06 18.09
CA ALA A 97 -20.72 -9.43 18.39
C ALA A 97 -20.83 -9.89 19.85
N PRO A 98 -21.91 -9.54 20.57
CA PRO A 98 -22.15 -10.06 21.91
C PRO A 98 -22.41 -11.56 21.84
N LEU A 99 -21.62 -12.36 22.55
CA LEU A 99 -21.68 -13.81 22.65
C LEU A 99 -21.85 -14.22 24.11
N SER A 100 -22.40 -15.43 24.33
CA SER A 100 -22.47 -16.01 25.66
C SER A 100 -21.08 -16.43 26.15
N PRO A 101 -20.85 -16.52 27.48
CA PRO A 101 -19.57 -16.97 28.04
C PRO A 101 -19.13 -18.36 27.54
N GLU A 102 -20.09 -19.25 27.27
CA GLU A 102 -19.83 -20.58 26.72
C GLU A 102 -19.23 -20.54 25.32
N TRP A 103 -19.70 -19.63 24.45
CA TRP A 103 -19.12 -19.48 23.11
C TRP A 103 -17.72 -18.85 23.18
N ILE A 104 -17.52 -17.90 24.10
CA ILE A 104 -16.22 -17.25 24.29
C ILE A 104 -15.18 -18.28 24.77
N SER A 105 -15.51 -19.11 25.76
CA SER A 105 -14.55 -20.10 26.30
C SER A 105 -14.19 -21.20 25.29
N ARG A 106 -15.09 -21.52 24.35
CA ARG A 106 -14.81 -22.47 23.26
C ARG A 106 -13.93 -21.88 22.16
N ILE A 107 -14.12 -20.60 21.80
CA ILE A 107 -13.44 -19.95 20.66
C ILE A 107 -12.12 -19.30 21.10
N SER A 108 -12.09 -18.74 22.31
CA SER A 108 -10.99 -17.96 22.89
C SER A 108 -10.78 -18.37 24.36
N PRO A 109 -10.34 -19.62 24.63
CA PRO A 109 -10.17 -20.13 25.99
C PRO A 109 -9.18 -19.29 26.80
N LYS A 110 -8.08 -18.84 26.18
CA LYS A 110 -7.11 -17.96 26.83
C LYS A 110 -7.71 -16.60 27.21
N GLY A 111 -8.62 -16.07 26.38
CA GLY A 111 -9.37 -14.85 26.67
C GLY A 111 -10.17 -14.96 27.97
N SER A 112 -10.85 -16.10 28.18
CA SER A 112 -11.54 -16.37 29.45
C SER A 112 -10.55 -16.46 30.61
N GLU A 113 -9.43 -17.16 30.46
CA GLU A 113 -8.41 -17.32 31.51
C GLU A 113 -7.86 -15.97 32.02
N ILE A 114 -7.62 -15.01 31.13
CA ILE A 114 -7.02 -13.72 31.50
C ILE A 114 -8.05 -12.67 31.97
N LEU A 115 -9.33 -12.80 31.59
CA LEU A 115 -10.39 -11.85 31.93
C LEU A 115 -11.22 -12.31 33.14
N THR A 116 -10.57 -12.81 34.19
CA THR A 116 -11.24 -13.37 35.39
C THR A 116 -12.18 -12.39 36.09
N LEU A 117 -11.81 -11.11 36.17
CA LEU A 117 -12.63 -10.04 36.77
C LEU A 117 -13.88 -9.68 35.95
N TRP A 118 -14.01 -10.23 34.74
CA TRP A 118 -15.13 -9.98 33.83
C TRP A 118 -16.04 -11.20 33.62
N GLN A 119 -15.96 -12.19 34.51
CA GLN A 119 -16.76 -13.42 34.43
C GLN A 119 -17.98 -13.42 35.34
N GLY A 120 -18.29 -12.30 36.02
CA GLY A 120 -19.47 -12.18 36.88
C GLY A 120 -19.51 -13.22 38.01
N ALA A 121 -18.36 -13.54 38.61
CA ALA A 121 -18.26 -14.51 39.70
C ALA A 121 -18.43 -13.83 41.06
N ASP A 122 -19.30 -14.38 41.91
CA ASP A 122 -19.57 -13.90 43.28
C ASP A 122 -18.35 -13.92 44.23
N ALA A 123 -17.21 -14.47 43.78
CA ALA A 123 -16.02 -14.74 44.60
C ALA A 123 -14.88 -13.72 44.45
N THR A 124 -14.98 -12.73 43.56
CA THR A 124 -13.95 -11.67 43.43
C THR A 124 -14.35 -10.41 44.21
N THR A 125 -13.40 -9.82 44.94
CA THR A 125 -13.61 -8.55 45.68
C THR A 125 -13.99 -7.37 44.76
N TYR A 126 -13.71 -7.50 43.45
CA TYR A 126 -14.06 -6.55 42.41
C TYR A 126 -14.71 -7.29 41.24
N ASP A 127 -15.87 -6.82 40.79
CA ASP A 127 -16.59 -7.31 39.61
C ASP A 127 -16.66 -6.16 38.59
N LEU A 128 -16.16 -6.39 37.37
CA LEU A 128 -16.17 -5.42 36.27
C LEU A 128 -17.35 -5.65 35.31
N GLY A 129 -18.21 -6.63 35.59
CA GLY A 129 -19.34 -7.04 34.77
C GLY A 129 -18.98 -8.21 33.87
N ASN A 130 -19.77 -8.43 32.81
CA ASN A 130 -19.61 -9.59 31.93
C ASN A 130 -18.96 -9.22 30.59
N TRP A 131 -17.80 -9.80 30.31
CA TRP A 131 -17.19 -9.71 28.99
C TRP A 131 -17.99 -10.54 27.98
N SER A 132 -18.30 -9.96 26.82
CA SER A 132 -19.22 -10.55 25.85
C SER A 132 -18.67 -10.63 24.42
N THR A 133 -17.39 -10.34 24.18
CA THR A 133 -16.82 -10.32 22.82
C THR A 133 -15.56 -11.18 22.71
N ILE A 134 -15.24 -11.66 21.51
CA ILE A 134 -13.98 -12.38 21.27
C ILE A 134 -12.79 -11.43 21.23
N SER A 135 -12.96 -10.25 20.64
CA SER A 135 -11.92 -9.22 20.62
C SER A 135 -11.59 -8.77 22.03
N LEU A 136 -10.29 -8.66 22.33
CA LEU A 136 -9.76 -8.08 23.57
C LEU A 136 -9.79 -6.55 23.56
N SER A 137 -9.98 -5.93 22.39
CA SER A 137 -10.18 -4.48 22.25
C SER A 137 -11.32 -4.19 21.25
N PRO A 138 -12.59 -4.32 21.67
CA PRO A 138 -13.73 -4.17 20.77
C PRO A 138 -13.79 -2.80 20.09
N ALA A 139 -13.32 -1.74 20.76
CA ALA A 139 -13.25 -0.40 20.17
C ALA A 139 -12.26 -0.35 18.99
N ALA A 140 -11.06 -0.91 19.15
CA ALA A 140 -10.06 -0.96 18.08
C ALA A 140 -10.52 -1.86 16.92
N THR A 141 -11.19 -2.98 17.22
CA THR A 141 -11.73 -3.89 16.20
C THR A 141 -12.88 -3.27 15.40
N ARG A 142 -13.78 -2.54 16.06
CA ARG A 142 -14.82 -1.75 15.36
C ARG A 142 -14.19 -0.67 14.47
N GLN A 143 -13.16 0.02 14.95
CA GLN A 143 -12.44 0.99 14.13
C GLN A 143 -11.78 0.31 12.93
N GLY A 144 -11.15 -0.85 13.12
CA GLY A 144 -10.59 -1.68 12.06
C GLY A 144 -11.62 -2.07 11.00
N LEU A 145 -12.85 -2.40 11.41
CA LEU A 145 -13.96 -2.69 10.50
C LEU A 145 -14.31 -1.49 9.61
N LEU A 146 -14.27 -0.26 10.15
CA LEU A 146 -14.49 0.96 9.35
C LEU A 146 -13.39 1.13 8.29
N PHE A 147 -12.12 0.91 8.65
CA PHE A 147 -11.02 0.93 7.68
C PHE A 147 -11.18 -0.13 6.60
N LEU A 148 -11.51 -1.38 6.99
CA LEU A 148 -11.77 -2.46 6.05
C LEU A 148 -12.89 -2.08 5.08
N PHE A 149 -13.97 -1.47 5.57
CA PHE A 149 -15.07 -1.00 4.74
C PHE A 149 -14.61 0.09 3.75
N ALA A 150 -13.84 1.09 4.20
CA ALA A 150 -13.31 2.14 3.32
C ALA A 150 -12.39 1.57 2.24
N TYR A 151 -11.48 0.64 2.59
CA TYR A 151 -10.62 -0.03 1.63
C TYR A 151 -11.41 -0.92 0.66
N ALA A 152 -12.43 -1.63 1.14
CA ALA A 152 -13.32 -2.43 0.31
C ALA A 152 -14.09 -1.57 -0.70
N LEU A 153 -14.60 -0.41 -0.29
CA LEU A 153 -15.26 0.54 -1.18
C LEU A 153 -14.32 1.06 -2.27
N ILE A 154 -13.12 1.50 -1.88
CA ILE A 154 -12.09 1.92 -2.85
C ILE A 154 -11.80 0.79 -3.83
N PHE A 155 -11.56 -0.43 -3.33
CA PHE A 155 -11.28 -1.59 -4.17
C PHE A 155 -12.42 -1.89 -5.15
N VAL A 156 -13.66 -2.03 -4.66
CA VAL A 156 -14.82 -2.37 -5.49
C VAL A 156 -15.03 -1.31 -6.55
N VAL A 157 -15.10 -0.04 -6.16
CA VAL A 157 -15.35 1.06 -7.10
C VAL A 157 -14.19 1.20 -8.11
N THR A 158 -12.94 0.99 -7.69
CA THR A 158 -11.79 0.91 -8.62
C THR A 158 -11.97 -0.23 -9.61
N ALA A 159 -12.31 -1.43 -9.15
CA ALA A 159 -12.47 -2.61 -10.00
C ALA A 159 -13.65 -2.50 -10.99
N GLN A 160 -14.68 -1.73 -10.63
CA GLN A 160 -15.77 -1.36 -11.54
C GLN A 160 -15.36 -0.26 -12.52
N ARG A 161 -14.56 0.72 -12.05
CA ARG A 161 -14.14 1.88 -12.86
C ARG A 161 -13.09 1.52 -13.91
N LEU A 162 -12.16 0.62 -13.59
CA LEU A 162 -11.08 0.20 -14.49
C LEU A 162 -11.56 -0.92 -15.43
N GLY A 163 -12.41 -0.53 -16.39
CA GLY A 163 -13.01 -1.46 -17.35
C GLY A 163 -12.16 -1.74 -18.58
N HIS A 164 -11.22 -0.84 -18.92
CA HIS A 164 -10.36 -0.97 -20.09
C HIS A 164 -8.88 -0.87 -19.73
N VAL A 165 -8.02 -1.44 -20.59
CA VAL A 165 -6.56 -1.37 -20.42
C VAL A 165 -6.09 0.09 -20.30
N VAL A 166 -6.68 1.01 -21.08
CA VAL A 166 -6.36 2.44 -21.03
C VAL A 166 -6.62 3.05 -19.65
N ASP A 167 -7.64 2.59 -18.92
CA ASP A 167 -7.89 3.06 -17.55
C ASP A 167 -6.80 2.59 -16.59
N VAL A 168 -6.35 1.33 -16.72
CA VAL A 168 -5.25 0.76 -15.93
C VAL A 168 -3.94 1.50 -16.21
N GLU A 169 -3.64 1.75 -17.47
CA GLU A 169 -2.48 2.52 -17.90
C GLU A 169 -2.47 3.94 -17.30
N LYS A 170 -3.65 4.59 -17.26
CA LYS A 170 -3.82 5.90 -16.63
C LYS A 170 -3.48 5.86 -15.14
N VAL A 171 -3.99 4.87 -14.42
CA VAL A 171 -3.69 4.67 -12.99
C VAL A 171 -2.21 4.36 -12.77
N PHE A 172 -1.59 3.55 -13.63
CA PHE A 172 -0.15 3.26 -13.55
C PHE A 172 0.69 4.53 -13.70
N ARG A 173 0.33 5.42 -14.63
CA ARG A 173 0.98 6.74 -14.76
C ARG A 173 0.81 7.58 -13.50
N TRP A 174 -0.37 7.58 -12.89
CA TRP A 174 -0.61 8.27 -11.62
C TRP A 174 0.24 7.72 -10.48
N MET A 175 0.35 6.39 -10.34
CA MET A 175 1.22 5.77 -9.35
C MET A 175 2.71 6.11 -9.57
N ALA A 176 3.16 6.11 -10.83
CA ALA A 176 4.51 6.50 -11.19
C ALA A 176 4.80 7.97 -10.81
N LEU A 177 3.88 8.88 -11.14
CA LEU A 177 3.98 10.30 -10.77
C LEU A 177 3.95 10.50 -9.25
N ALA A 178 3.12 9.75 -8.53
CA ALA A 178 3.05 9.82 -7.09
C ALA A 178 4.36 9.37 -6.43
N ALA A 179 4.97 8.28 -6.91
CA ALA A 179 6.28 7.84 -6.41
C ALA A 179 7.39 8.84 -6.73
N VAL A 180 7.46 9.38 -7.95
CA VAL A 180 8.46 10.40 -8.31
C VAL A 180 8.26 11.68 -7.48
N GLY A 181 7.02 12.13 -7.32
CA GLY A 181 6.68 13.29 -6.50
C GLY A 181 7.04 13.09 -5.03
N MET A 182 6.69 11.94 -4.45
CA MET A 182 7.04 11.60 -3.07
C MET A 182 8.54 11.41 -2.86
N ALA A 183 9.26 10.86 -3.84
CA ALA A 183 10.72 10.76 -3.81
C ALA A 183 11.36 12.16 -3.81
N GLY A 184 10.91 13.04 -4.70
CA GLY A 184 11.34 14.43 -4.73
C GLY A 184 11.06 15.16 -3.43
N LEU A 185 9.85 15.00 -2.86
CA LEU A 185 9.47 15.56 -1.57
C LEU A 185 10.37 15.04 -0.44
N GLY A 186 10.62 13.73 -0.39
CA GLY A 186 11.48 13.13 0.64
C GLY A 186 12.92 13.60 0.57
N LEU A 187 13.47 13.75 -0.64
CA LEU A 187 14.82 14.30 -0.83
C LEU A 187 14.87 15.79 -0.53
N ALA A 188 13.85 16.56 -0.91
CA ALA A 188 13.77 17.98 -0.59
C ALA A 188 13.72 18.20 0.93
N GLN A 189 12.94 17.40 1.65
CA GLN A 189 12.94 17.41 3.11
C GLN A 189 14.29 16.97 3.70
N TYR A 190 14.97 16.00 3.09
CA TYR A 190 16.28 15.56 3.57
C TYR A 190 17.36 16.65 3.45
N PHE A 191 17.44 17.33 2.30
CA PHE A 191 18.49 18.33 2.04
C PHE A 191 18.17 19.74 2.54
N PHE A 192 16.88 20.10 2.59
CA PHE A 192 16.42 21.46 2.87
C PHE A 192 15.40 21.50 4.02
N GLY A 193 15.35 20.45 4.85
CA GLY A 193 14.42 20.33 5.96
C GLY A 193 14.78 21.19 7.16
N ASN A 194 13.80 21.37 8.04
CA ASN A 194 13.91 22.02 9.34
C ASN A 194 13.52 21.07 10.49
N GLY A 195 13.68 19.76 10.29
CA GLY A 195 13.20 18.71 11.20
C GLY A 195 11.70 18.42 11.12
N LYS A 196 10.88 19.28 10.52
CA LYS A 196 9.41 19.15 10.44
C LYS A 196 8.94 18.45 9.16
N PHE A 197 7.84 17.70 9.26
CA PHE A 197 7.16 17.15 8.09
C PHE A 197 6.54 18.27 7.26
N LEU A 198 6.76 18.22 5.95
CA LEU A 198 6.28 19.23 5.01
C LEU A 198 6.62 20.67 5.46
N TRP A 199 7.80 20.86 6.08
CA TRP A 199 8.31 22.11 6.66
C TRP A 199 7.48 22.77 7.77
N SER A 200 6.31 22.22 8.10
CA SER A 200 5.29 22.89 8.90
C SER A 200 4.84 22.07 10.10
N TYR A 201 4.70 20.75 9.94
CA TYR A 201 4.17 19.88 10.97
C TYR A 201 5.28 19.25 11.81
N GLU A 202 5.29 19.58 13.10
CA GLU A 202 6.18 18.99 14.08
C GLU A 202 5.50 17.77 14.70
N HIS A 203 6.05 16.58 14.44
CA HIS A 203 5.51 15.34 14.99
C HIS A 203 6.04 15.15 16.42
N PRO A 204 5.23 14.73 17.40
CA PRO A 204 5.61 14.74 18.82
C PRO A 204 6.85 13.93 19.19
N THR A 205 7.16 12.90 18.39
CA THR A 205 8.22 11.92 18.71
C THR A 205 9.13 11.57 17.54
N ILE A 206 8.93 12.16 16.35
CA ILE A 206 9.66 11.76 15.14
C ILE A 206 10.04 13.01 14.36
N THR A 207 11.30 13.12 13.95
CA THR A 207 11.76 14.20 13.05
C THR A 207 12.03 13.67 11.64
N THR A 208 12.22 14.61 10.71
CA THR A 208 12.62 14.33 9.33
C THR A 208 14.14 14.33 9.13
N ASP A 209 14.90 14.50 10.20
CA ASP A 209 16.35 14.58 10.14
C ASP A 209 16.99 13.20 9.91
N GLY A 210 18.17 13.23 9.27
CA GLY A 210 19.02 12.05 9.11
C GLY A 210 18.53 10.99 8.11
N SER A 211 17.32 11.09 7.53
CA SER A 211 16.86 10.17 6.48
C SER A 211 15.70 10.72 5.66
N ALA A 212 15.62 10.36 4.38
CA ALA A 212 14.52 10.72 3.50
C ALA A 212 13.25 9.92 3.86
N LYS A 213 12.16 10.61 4.19
CA LYS A 213 10.88 9.99 4.60
C LYS A 213 9.65 10.50 3.83
N GLY A 214 9.79 11.63 3.13
CA GLY A 214 8.65 12.34 2.53
C GLY A 214 7.61 12.69 3.60
N SER A 215 6.34 12.39 3.32
CA SER A 215 5.28 12.53 4.31
C SER A 215 5.21 11.35 5.29
N PHE A 216 5.89 10.23 5.09
CA PHE A 216 5.67 9.06 5.94
C PHE A 216 6.42 9.19 7.28
N THR A 217 5.75 8.90 8.38
CA THR A 217 6.41 8.89 9.70
C THR A 217 7.40 7.72 9.86
N ASN A 218 7.29 6.69 9.03
CA ASN A 218 8.17 5.51 9.02
C ASN A 218 8.90 5.41 7.67
N GLY A 219 10.23 5.33 7.70
CA GLY A 219 11.08 5.19 6.51
C GLY A 219 10.81 3.90 5.71
N ASN A 220 10.39 2.81 6.37
CA ASN A 220 10.01 1.58 5.67
C ASN A 220 8.73 1.78 4.84
N HIS A 221 7.76 2.55 5.35
CA HIS A 221 6.54 2.86 4.60
C HIS A 221 6.83 3.76 3.41
N PHE A 222 7.72 4.74 3.58
CA PHE A 222 8.22 5.56 2.48
C PHE A 222 8.86 4.71 1.38
N ALA A 223 9.82 3.85 1.75
CA ALA A 223 10.48 2.97 0.80
C ALA A 223 9.48 2.05 0.08
N HIS A 224 8.53 1.46 0.81
CA HIS A 224 7.50 0.60 0.21
C HIS A 224 6.63 1.38 -0.79
N PHE A 225 6.18 2.59 -0.45
CA PHE A 225 5.41 3.44 -1.36
C PHE A 225 6.17 3.75 -2.65
N LEU A 226 7.45 4.10 -2.54
CA LEU A 226 8.32 4.34 -3.68
C LEU A 226 8.50 3.09 -4.55
N MET A 227 8.68 1.92 -3.94
CA MET A 227 8.82 0.66 -4.67
C MET A 227 7.53 0.29 -5.40
N LEU A 228 6.35 0.50 -4.80
CA LEU A 228 5.05 0.27 -5.46
C LEU A 228 4.85 1.10 -6.74
N GLY A 229 5.36 2.34 -6.78
CA GLY A 229 5.30 3.18 -7.98
C GLY A 229 6.46 2.98 -8.96
N SER A 230 7.57 2.35 -8.55
CA SER A 230 8.73 2.13 -9.41
C SER A 230 8.45 1.14 -10.57
N GLY A 231 7.59 0.13 -10.34
CA GLY A 231 7.17 -0.81 -11.38
C GLY A 231 6.33 -0.14 -12.48
N PRO A 232 5.24 0.58 -12.14
CA PRO A 232 4.51 1.42 -13.09
C PRO A 232 5.40 2.44 -13.83
N LEU A 233 6.39 3.02 -13.14
CA LEU A 233 7.33 3.95 -13.76
C LEU A 233 8.23 3.27 -14.80
N LEU A 234 8.76 2.08 -14.50
CA LEU A 234 9.52 1.28 -15.45
C LEU A 234 8.65 0.87 -16.64
N TRP A 235 7.42 0.42 -16.40
CA TRP A 235 6.47 0.08 -17.45
C TRP A 235 6.23 1.27 -18.40
N TRP A 236 6.03 2.47 -17.85
CA TRP A 236 5.82 3.68 -18.67
C TRP A 236 7.08 4.01 -19.48
N PHE A 237 8.26 3.92 -18.87
CA PHE A 237 9.53 4.10 -19.60
C PHE A 237 9.67 3.12 -20.77
N MET A 238 9.36 1.83 -20.56
CA MET A 238 9.46 0.81 -21.60
C MET A 238 8.47 1.06 -22.73
N LYS A 239 7.22 1.36 -22.40
CA LYS A 239 6.17 1.67 -23.38
C LYS A 239 6.56 2.84 -24.29
N GLU A 240 7.05 3.93 -23.70
CA GLU A 240 7.49 5.12 -24.44
C GLU A 240 8.71 4.80 -25.35
N SER A 241 9.59 3.92 -24.88
CA SER A 241 10.79 3.51 -25.62
C SER A 241 10.47 2.61 -26.83
N GLU A 242 9.44 1.76 -26.74
CA GLU A 242 8.98 0.91 -27.85
C GLU A 242 8.27 1.76 -28.94
N GLU A 243 7.34 2.65 -28.55
CA GLU A 243 6.57 3.49 -29.48
C GLU A 243 7.46 4.42 -30.34
N GLY A 244 8.53 4.96 -29.76
CA GLY A 244 9.52 5.78 -30.48
C GLY A 244 10.41 4.99 -31.45
N THR A 245 10.48 3.67 -31.31
CA THR A 245 11.31 2.78 -32.14
C THR A 245 10.52 2.25 -33.35
N GLU A 246 9.24 1.89 -33.17
CA GLU A 246 8.38 1.38 -34.25
C GLU A 246 8.10 2.41 -35.34
N THR A 247 7.87 3.68 -34.97
CA THR A 247 7.62 4.78 -35.92
C THR A 247 8.80 5.05 -36.85
N LYS A 248 10.03 4.78 -36.39
CA LYS A 248 11.25 4.94 -37.21
C LYS A 248 11.58 3.69 -38.03
N SER A 249 11.26 2.48 -37.55
CA SER A 249 11.60 1.22 -38.24
C SER A 249 10.82 0.98 -39.55
N ARG A 250 9.62 1.58 -39.71
CA ARG A 250 8.88 1.56 -40.98
C ARG A 250 9.58 2.30 -42.12
N ARG A 251 10.64 3.07 -41.84
CA ARG A 251 11.35 3.90 -42.83
C ARG A 251 12.75 3.42 -43.20
N SER A 252 13.32 2.40 -42.54
CA SER A 252 14.62 1.84 -42.97
C SER A 252 14.78 0.35 -42.63
N SER A 253 14.36 -0.50 -43.56
CA SER A 253 14.74 -1.91 -43.60
C SER A 253 16.14 -2.08 -44.18
N ARG A 254 17.19 -1.96 -43.36
CA ARG A 254 18.52 -2.62 -43.50
C ARG A 254 19.61 -1.87 -42.72
N ARG A 255 19.76 -2.21 -41.43
CA ARG A 255 21.03 -2.41 -40.72
C ARG A 255 20.74 -2.52 -39.23
N ARG A 256 20.66 -3.75 -38.74
CA ARG A 256 20.67 -4.06 -37.31
C ARG A 256 22.12 -4.22 -36.88
N GLU A 257 22.85 -3.13 -36.72
CA GLU A 257 24.16 -3.19 -36.07
C GLU A 257 24.53 -1.83 -35.46
N PHE A 258 24.61 -1.79 -34.13
CA PHE A 258 25.33 -0.82 -33.31
C PHE A 258 25.13 0.70 -33.56
N GLN A 259 23.89 1.17 -33.68
CA GLN A 259 23.56 2.60 -33.54
C GLN A 259 22.27 2.78 -32.74
N HIS A 260 22.34 2.62 -31.41
CA HIS A 260 21.22 2.82 -30.48
C HIS A 260 21.21 4.22 -29.82
N GLN A 261 21.89 5.19 -30.43
CA GLN A 261 22.11 6.51 -29.86
C GLN A 261 21.68 7.57 -30.87
N GLY A 262 20.39 7.90 -30.89
CA GLY A 262 19.86 8.89 -31.85
C GLY A 262 18.38 9.21 -31.62
N ASN A 263 18.11 10.05 -30.61
CA ASN A 263 16.79 10.54 -30.20
C ASN A 263 15.85 9.48 -29.61
N ARG A 264 16.09 9.09 -28.36
CA ARG A 264 14.98 8.73 -27.46
C ARG A 264 14.17 9.99 -27.16
N PRO A 265 12.83 9.91 -27.04
CA PRO A 265 12.02 11.09 -26.72
C PRO A 265 12.45 11.66 -25.36
N LEU A 266 12.37 12.99 -25.20
CA LEU A 266 12.71 13.69 -23.95
C LEU A 266 12.01 13.04 -22.75
N LEU A 267 10.76 12.58 -22.94
CA LEU A 267 9.99 11.90 -21.92
C LEU A 267 10.67 10.61 -21.41
N SER A 268 11.29 9.78 -22.28
CA SER A 268 12.02 8.59 -21.83
C SER A 268 13.21 8.95 -20.91
N PHE A 269 13.90 10.05 -21.20
CA PHE A 269 14.99 10.53 -20.32
C PHE A 269 14.44 11.03 -18.99
N VAL A 270 13.32 11.77 -19.00
CA VAL A 270 12.65 12.25 -17.79
C VAL A 270 12.16 11.08 -16.93
N LEU A 271 11.57 10.05 -17.53
CA LEU A 271 11.10 8.86 -16.81
C LEU A 271 12.27 8.05 -16.21
N LEU A 272 13.37 7.92 -16.95
CA LEU A 272 14.59 7.27 -16.43
C LEU A 272 15.23 8.07 -15.29
N ALA A 273 15.29 9.40 -15.41
CA ALA A 273 15.73 10.27 -14.34
C ALA A 273 14.81 10.18 -13.11
N GLY A 274 13.49 10.09 -13.32
CA GLY A 274 12.52 9.82 -12.26
C GLY A 274 12.77 8.49 -11.55
N LEU A 275 13.13 7.43 -12.29
CA LEU A 275 13.47 6.14 -11.70
C LEU A 275 14.76 6.23 -10.85
N GLY A 276 15.77 6.93 -11.36
CA GLY A 276 16.99 7.23 -10.61
C GLY A 276 16.71 8.02 -9.33
N LEU A 277 15.83 9.04 -9.40
CA LEU A 277 15.38 9.82 -8.25
C LEU A 277 14.70 8.93 -7.19
N VAL A 278 13.80 8.05 -7.62
CA VAL A 278 13.10 7.10 -6.74
C VAL A 278 14.09 6.17 -6.03
N PHE A 279 15.04 5.59 -6.77
CA PHE A 279 16.04 4.69 -6.17
C PHE A 279 16.97 5.43 -5.21
N PHE A 280 17.41 6.63 -5.58
CA PHE A 280 18.22 7.46 -4.71
C PHE A 280 17.46 7.82 -3.43
N ALA A 281 16.18 8.20 -3.52
CA ALA A 281 15.35 8.47 -2.36
C ALA A 281 15.19 7.24 -1.44
N VAL A 282 15.05 6.03 -1.98
CA VAL A 282 15.02 4.80 -1.16
C VAL A 282 16.34 4.59 -0.42
N LEU A 283 17.48 4.78 -1.09
CA LEU A 283 18.80 4.66 -0.46
C LEU A 283 18.98 5.71 0.66
N MET A 284 18.55 6.96 0.40
CA MET A 284 18.58 8.05 1.39
C MET A 284 17.57 7.86 2.52
N GLY A 285 16.61 6.96 2.39
CA GLY A 285 15.73 6.55 3.48
C GLY A 285 16.43 5.69 4.54
N LEU A 286 17.64 5.21 4.27
CA LEU A 286 18.51 4.47 5.19
C LEU A 286 17.84 3.28 5.90
N THR A 287 16.90 2.62 5.23
CA THR A 287 16.24 1.41 5.78
C THR A 287 16.78 0.15 5.13
N ARG A 288 17.16 -0.85 5.95
CA ARG A 288 17.63 -2.17 5.47
C ARG A 288 16.58 -2.85 4.58
N GLY A 289 15.31 -2.77 4.98
CA GLY A 289 14.18 -3.28 4.20
C GLY A 289 14.00 -2.59 2.85
N GLY A 290 14.21 -1.26 2.80
CA GLY A 290 14.18 -0.50 1.55
C GLY A 290 15.30 -0.90 0.59
N VAL A 291 16.53 -1.06 1.08
CA VAL A 291 17.68 -1.51 0.27
C VAL A 291 17.45 -2.93 -0.27
N ALA A 292 16.95 -3.84 0.56
CA ALA A 292 16.62 -5.21 0.13
C ALA A 292 15.51 -5.22 -0.93
N ALA A 293 14.43 -4.47 -0.73
CA ALA A 293 13.34 -4.35 -1.70
C ALA A 293 13.81 -3.75 -3.03
N LEU A 294 14.68 -2.74 -2.98
CA LEU A 294 15.31 -2.15 -4.15
C LEU A 294 16.18 -3.18 -4.91
N GLY A 295 17.00 -3.96 -4.19
CA GLY A 295 17.84 -5.01 -4.78
C GLY A 295 17.01 -6.06 -5.53
N ILE A 296 15.95 -6.56 -4.89
CA ILE A 296 15.00 -7.50 -5.53
C ILE A 296 14.34 -6.87 -6.75
N SER A 297 13.88 -5.62 -6.63
CA SER A 297 13.24 -4.90 -7.73
C SER A 297 14.19 -4.73 -8.93
N LEU A 298 15.45 -4.37 -8.68
CA LEU A 298 16.47 -4.24 -9.72
C LEU A 298 16.72 -5.57 -10.44
N ILE A 299 16.79 -6.69 -9.72
CA ILE A 299 16.94 -8.02 -10.34
C ILE A 299 15.77 -8.30 -11.28
N VAL A 300 14.53 -8.06 -10.82
CA VAL A 300 13.33 -8.24 -11.64
C VAL A 300 13.35 -7.31 -12.85
N TYR A 301 13.75 -6.04 -12.68
CA TYR A 301 13.80 -5.06 -13.76
C TYR A 301 14.84 -5.42 -14.81
N LEU A 302 16.02 -5.86 -14.39
CA LEU A 302 17.06 -6.35 -15.29
C LEU A 302 16.58 -7.59 -16.06
N PHE A 303 15.97 -8.55 -15.37
CA PHE A 303 15.40 -9.73 -16.01
C PHE A 303 14.34 -9.38 -17.06
N VAL A 304 13.40 -8.48 -16.73
CA VAL A 304 12.38 -8.01 -17.68
C VAL A 304 13.01 -7.28 -18.87
N CYS A 305 13.99 -6.39 -18.63
CA CYS A 305 14.72 -5.71 -19.69
C CYS A 305 15.48 -6.69 -20.60
N TRP A 306 16.05 -7.76 -20.03
CA TRP A 306 16.75 -8.80 -20.79
C TRP A 306 15.81 -9.61 -21.67
N VAL A 307 14.70 -10.12 -21.10
CA VAL A 307 13.68 -10.88 -21.85
C VAL A 307 13.07 -10.04 -22.97
N ARG A 308 12.96 -8.72 -22.79
CA ARG A 308 12.47 -7.77 -23.80
C ARG A 308 13.54 -7.27 -24.77
N GLY A 309 14.79 -7.70 -24.63
CA GLY A 309 15.89 -7.36 -25.54
C GLY A 309 16.45 -5.94 -25.38
N PHE A 310 16.13 -5.22 -24.29
CA PHE A 310 16.69 -3.90 -24.00
C PHE A 310 18.14 -3.95 -23.52
N ILE A 311 18.56 -5.06 -22.93
CA ILE A 311 19.94 -5.26 -22.43
C ILE A 311 20.50 -6.61 -22.88
N SER A 312 21.82 -6.66 -23.15
CA SER A 312 22.51 -7.91 -23.48
C SER A 312 22.78 -8.76 -22.23
N ALA A 313 22.93 -10.09 -22.40
CA ALA A 313 23.24 -11.00 -21.29
C ALA A 313 24.55 -10.63 -20.55
N ARG A 314 25.55 -10.10 -21.27
CA ARG A 314 26.81 -9.61 -20.65
C ARG A 314 26.59 -8.38 -19.79
N MET A 315 25.77 -7.44 -20.27
CA MET A 315 25.41 -6.23 -19.52
C MET A 315 24.56 -6.56 -18.29
N MET A 316 23.63 -7.52 -18.42
CA MET A 316 22.85 -8.05 -17.30
C MET A 316 23.76 -8.66 -16.22
N ALA A 317 24.70 -9.52 -16.61
CA ALA A 317 25.64 -10.12 -15.67
C ALA A 317 26.51 -9.06 -14.98
N GLY A 318 27.02 -8.08 -15.72
CA GLY A 318 27.80 -6.96 -15.17
C GLY A 318 27.03 -6.08 -14.20
N LEU A 319 25.79 -5.69 -14.54
CA LEU A 319 24.93 -4.89 -13.67
C LEU A 319 24.50 -5.64 -12.41
N THR A 320 24.23 -6.94 -12.53
CA THR A 320 23.87 -7.79 -11.39
C THR A 320 25.06 -7.96 -10.44
N ALA A 321 26.25 -8.23 -10.98
CA ALA A 321 27.47 -8.33 -10.18
C ALA A 321 27.81 -6.98 -9.51
N GLY A 322 27.77 -5.88 -10.25
CA GLY A 322 28.02 -4.54 -9.72
C GLY A 322 27.01 -4.14 -8.65
N GLY A 323 25.72 -4.44 -8.86
CA GLY A 323 24.66 -4.22 -7.87
C GLY A 323 24.87 -5.04 -6.60
N ALA A 324 25.24 -6.31 -6.73
CA ALA A 324 25.57 -7.16 -5.58
C ALA A 324 26.78 -6.63 -4.79
N PHE A 325 27.82 -6.16 -5.48
CA PHE A 325 28.98 -5.51 -4.85
C PHE A 325 28.61 -4.20 -4.14
N ALA A 326 27.77 -3.36 -4.74
CA ALA A 326 27.31 -2.11 -4.13
C ALA A 326 26.47 -2.39 -2.88
N ILE A 327 25.56 -3.36 -2.94
CA ILE A 327 24.76 -3.80 -1.79
C ILE A 327 25.68 -4.34 -0.70
N ALA A 328 26.62 -5.24 -1.03
CA ALA A 328 27.59 -5.77 -0.07
C ALA A 328 28.44 -4.64 0.56
N GLY A 329 28.89 -3.67 -0.23
CA GLY A 329 29.60 -2.49 0.26
C GLY A 329 28.76 -1.65 1.22
N LEU A 330 27.50 -1.40 0.91
CA LEU A 330 26.55 -0.71 1.81
C LEU A 330 26.31 -1.51 3.10
N PHE A 331 26.22 -2.84 3.03
CA PHE A 331 26.09 -3.69 4.20
C PHE A 331 27.35 -3.74 5.05
N LEU A 332 28.54 -3.63 4.46
CA LEU A 332 29.82 -3.69 5.18
C LEU A 332 30.23 -2.33 5.77
N TYR A 333 30.00 -1.23 5.04
CA TYR A 333 30.41 0.13 5.45
C TYR A 333 29.28 0.94 6.09
N GLY A 334 28.03 0.67 5.73
CA GLY A 334 26.88 1.40 6.24
C GLY A 334 26.51 1.05 7.68
N MET A 335 27.09 0.00 8.28
CA MET A 335 26.77 -0.36 9.66
C MET A 335 27.20 0.71 10.66
N ASP A 336 28.26 1.48 10.43
CA ASP A 336 28.79 2.42 11.43
C ASP A 336 28.06 3.79 11.49
N GLN A 337 27.45 4.25 10.39
CA GLN A 337 26.59 5.45 10.41
C GLN A 337 25.12 5.13 10.67
N VAL A 338 24.69 3.92 10.33
CA VAL A 338 23.35 3.43 10.69
C VAL A 338 23.34 3.05 12.18
N SER A 339 24.43 2.52 12.75
CA SER A 339 24.53 2.15 14.18
C SER A 339 24.42 3.31 15.16
N THR A 340 24.90 4.51 14.82
CA THR A 340 24.81 5.68 15.71
C THR A 340 23.38 6.21 15.92
N ASN A 341 22.40 5.72 15.16
CA ASN A 341 20.96 5.97 15.37
C ASN A 341 20.18 4.69 15.74
N LEU A 342 20.87 3.55 15.97
CA LEU A 342 20.24 2.25 16.24
C LEU A 342 20.16 1.87 17.73
N ASP A 343 20.85 2.60 18.62
CA ASP A 343 20.80 2.29 20.05
C ASP A 343 19.44 2.60 20.72
N ASP A 344 18.49 3.26 20.02
CA ASP A 344 17.23 3.65 20.65
C ASP A 344 16.03 2.72 20.38
N TRP A 345 15.99 1.90 19.31
CA TRP A 345 14.77 1.16 18.93
C TRP A 345 14.93 -0.32 18.53
N ASP A 346 16.10 -0.95 18.72
CA ASP A 346 16.31 -2.34 18.31
C ASP A 346 15.73 -3.34 19.33
N VAL A 347 14.41 -3.38 19.42
CA VAL A 347 13.75 -4.63 19.79
C VAL A 347 13.99 -5.57 18.64
N ASP A 348 14.79 -6.62 18.85
CA ASP A 348 14.96 -7.71 17.90
C ASP A 348 13.59 -8.10 17.39
N ARG A 349 13.29 -7.82 16.11
CA ARG A 349 11.96 -8.10 15.52
C ARG A 349 11.57 -9.56 15.71
N TRP A 350 12.56 -10.43 15.86
CA TRP A 350 12.43 -11.81 16.26
C TRP A 350 11.68 -12.01 17.59
N LEU A 351 11.94 -11.19 18.61
CA LEU A 351 11.20 -11.22 19.88
C LEU A 351 9.72 -10.87 19.69
N ILE A 352 9.44 -9.86 18.85
CA ILE A 352 8.06 -9.49 18.49
C ILE A 352 7.41 -10.65 17.76
N TRP A 353 8.08 -11.27 16.79
CA TRP A 353 7.55 -12.39 16.01
C TRP A 353 7.32 -13.63 16.88
N GLU A 354 8.23 -13.95 17.80
CA GLU A 354 8.07 -15.04 18.76
C GLU A 354 6.87 -14.80 19.69
N ALA A 355 6.69 -13.58 20.19
CA ALA A 355 5.52 -13.21 20.98
C ALA A 355 4.21 -13.34 20.21
N ASN A 356 4.19 -12.96 18.92
CA ASN A 356 3.01 -13.13 18.08
C ASN A 356 2.72 -14.60 17.76
N LEU A 357 3.74 -15.44 17.60
CA LEU A 357 3.55 -16.89 17.41
C LEU A 357 2.90 -17.52 18.65
N LYS A 358 3.39 -17.19 19.85
CA LYS A 358 2.76 -17.64 21.11
C LYS A 358 1.32 -17.14 21.24
N MET A 359 1.07 -15.89 20.85
CA MET A 359 -0.28 -15.34 20.83
C MET A 359 -1.18 -16.05 19.79
N ALA A 360 -0.65 -16.47 18.64
CA ALA A 360 -1.40 -17.24 17.65
C ALA A 360 -1.74 -18.65 18.17
N GLU A 361 -0.87 -19.26 18.96
CA GLU A 361 -1.13 -20.54 19.65
C GLU A 361 -2.26 -20.41 20.69
N ASP A 362 -2.28 -19.31 21.43
CA ASP A 362 -3.28 -19.04 22.47
C ASP A 362 -4.65 -18.57 21.90
N TYR A 363 -4.66 -17.97 20.69
CA TYR A 363 -5.87 -17.47 20.01
C TYR A 363 -6.03 -17.98 18.56
N PRO A 364 -6.10 -19.31 18.34
CA PRO A 364 -5.93 -19.90 16.99
C PRO A 364 -7.12 -19.71 16.04
N VAL A 365 -8.33 -19.48 16.57
CA VAL A 365 -9.55 -19.48 15.74
C VAL A 365 -9.83 -18.10 15.14
N LEU A 366 -9.97 -17.08 15.98
CA LEU A 366 -10.34 -15.72 15.58
C LEU A 366 -9.32 -14.67 16.02
N GLY A 367 -8.17 -15.06 16.58
CA GLY A 367 -7.18 -14.12 17.09
C GLY A 367 -7.68 -13.30 18.28
N THR A 368 -7.00 -12.18 18.56
CA THR A 368 -7.33 -11.28 19.68
C THR A 368 -8.23 -10.12 19.28
N GLY A 369 -8.59 -10.04 17.98
CA GLY A 369 -9.40 -8.98 17.40
C GLY A 369 -8.60 -8.04 16.50
N LEU A 370 -9.16 -7.61 15.36
CA LEU A 370 -8.48 -6.68 14.47
C LEU A 370 -8.05 -5.40 15.23
N GLY A 371 -6.79 -5.00 15.10
CA GLY A 371 -6.26 -3.80 15.78
C GLY A 371 -6.05 -3.94 17.30
N SER A 372 -6.30 -5.12 17.89
CA SER A 372 -6.09 -5.37 19.32
C SER A 372 -4.63 -5.55 19.71
N HIS A 373 -3.74 -5.79 18.74
CA HIS A 373 -2.33 -6.12 18.94
C HIS A 373 -1.67 -5.27 20.02
N PHE A 374 -1.81 -3.94 19.94
CA PHE A 374 -1.25 -2.97 20.88
C PHE A 374 -1.54 -3.29 22.36
N HIS A 375 -2.68 -3.92 22.64
CA HIS A 375 -3.09 -4.31 24.00
C HIS A 375 -2.68 -5.74 24.34
N SER A 376 -2.61 -6.64 23.35
CA SER A 376 -2.44 -8.07 23.55
C SER A 376 -0.98 -8.53 23.60
N TYR A 377 -0.08 -7.90 22.82
CA TYR A 377 1.32 -8.36 22.71
C TYR A 377 2.10 -8.27 24.03
N ARG A 378 1.70 -7.37 24.93
CA ARG A 378 2.43 -7.07 26.17
C ARG A 378 2.50 -8.25 27.13
N SER A 379 1.50 -9.11 27.13
CA SER A 379 1.49 -10.32 27.96
C SER A 379 2.49 -11.38 27.50
N TYR A 380 3.04 -11.23 26.29
CA TYR A 380 3.94 -12.21 25.66
C TYR A 380 5.38 -11.71 25.52
N LEU A 381 5.62 -10.40 25.71
CA LEU A 381 6.97 -9.83 25.75
C LEU A 381 7.46 -9.78 27.20
N ASN A 382 8.36 -10.70 27.55
CA ASN A 382 8.94 -10.83 28.91
C ASN A 382 10.10 -9.86 29.18
N THR A 383 10.33 -8.86 28.33
CA THR A 383 11.47 -7.94 28.48
C THR A 383 11.03 -6.71 29.27
N PRO A 384 11.67 -6.42 30.42
CA PRO A 384 11.34 -5.24 31.20
C PRO A 384 11.67 -3.99 30.38
N LEU A 385 10.74 -3.04 30.32
CA LEU A 385 10.97 -1.66 29.89
C LEU A 385 11.33 -1.48 28.40
N PHE A 386 10.46 -1.91 27.49
CA PHE A 386 10.38 -1.17 26.22
C PHE A 386 9.59 0.11 26.46
N GLU A 387 10.25 1.27 26.38
CA GLU A 387 9.58 2.56 26.18
C GLU A 387 8.82 2.58 24.84
N SER A 388 9.18 1.68 23.92
CA SER A 388 8.59 1.52 22.61
C SER A 388 7.22 0.84 22.66
N ARG A 389 6.30 1.38 21.84
CA ARG A 389 4.92 0.91 21.72
C ARG A 389 4.70 0.27 20.35
N PHE A 390 4.50 -1.05 20.31
CA PHE A 390 4.20 -1.77 19.07
C PHE A 390 2.70 -1.76 18.77
N THR A 391 2.31 -1.23 17.61
CA THR A 391 0.91 -1.25 17.17
C THR A 391 0.58 -2.45 16.29
N HIS A 392 1.59 -3.15 15.77
CA HIS A 392 1.48 -4.28 14.85
C HIS A 392 2.59 -5.30 15.09
N ALA A 393 2.46 -6.49 14.52
CA ALA A 393 3.44 -7.56 14.58
C ALA A 393 4.73 -7.31 13.78
N GLU A 394 4.86 -6.16 13.09
CA GLU A 394 5.93 -5.86 12.11
C GLU A 394 6.05 -6.92 10.99
N SER A 395 5.04 -7.78 10.84
CA SER A 395 4.87 -8.80 9.82
C SER A 395 3.39 -9.05 9.61
N GLY A 396 2.90 -8.85 8.38
CA GLY A 396 1.49 -9.09 8.06
C GLY A 396 1.08 -10.57 8.17
N TYR A 397 2.03 -11.49 8.07
CA TYR A 397 1.78 -12.94 8.18
C TYR A 397 1.64 -13.43 9.62
N LEU A 398 2.23 -12.70 10.57
CA LEU A 398 2.20 -13.03 12.00
C LEU A 398 1.21 -12.16 12.77
N GLN A 399 0.39 -11.38 12.08
CA GLN A 399 -0.60 -10.53 12.71
C GLN A 399 -1.75 -11.40 13.25
N VAL A 400 -1.92 -11.38 14.58
CA VAL A 400 -3.01 -12.05 15.30
C VAL A 400 -4.14 -11.08 15.61
#